data_AF-A0AAJ1UEF5-F1
#
_entry.id   AF-A0AAJ1UEF5-F1
#
_cell.length_a   1.000
_cell.length_b   1.000
_cell.length_c   1.000
_cell.angle_alpha   90.00
_cell.angle_beta   90.00
_cell.angle_gamma   90.00
#
_symmetry.space_group_name_H-M   'P 1'
#
loop_
_entity.id
_entity.type
_entity.pdbx_description
1 polymer ?
#
loop_
_entity_poly.entity_id
_entity_poly.type
_entity_poly.pdbx_seq_one_letter_code
_entity_poly.pdbx_strand_id
1 'polypeptide(L)'
;MGGLKCSEIASIYKHVTKDYPPTFITDGNTASFEDQAKALASTLQNKGVPVDTLFFDKNISGELAHEFQFKMNTPAGQEAFNQVLKFLNENK
;
A
#
# COMPACT_ATOMS: atom_id res chain seq x y z
N MET A 1 -12.05 -30.98 -10.82
CA MET A 1 -12.30 -30.38 -9.48
C MET A 1 -11.53 -29.08 -9.41
N GLY A 2 -12.20 -27.97 -9.72
CA GLY A 2 -11.60 -26.64 -9.67
C GLY A 2 -11.47 -26.20 -8.22
N GLY A 3 -10.24 -26.15 -7.72
CA GLY A 3 -9.96 -25.48 -6.46
C GLY A 3 -10.21 -23.99 -6.66
N LEU A 4 -11.30 -23.48 -6.08
CA LEU A 4 -11.45 -22.05 -5.86
C LEU A 4 -10.19 -21.58 -5.10
N LYS A 5 -9.36 -20.77 -5.78
CA LYS A 5 -8.22 -20.12 -5.16
C LYS A 5 -8.76 -19.20 -4.08
N CYS A 6 -8.60 -19.58 -2.81
CA CYS A 6 -8.92 -18.72 -1.66
C CYS A 6 -8.32 -17.30 -1.77
N SER A 7 -7.28 -17.09 -2.58
CA SER A 7 -6.68 -15.78 -2.82
C SER A 7 -7.62 -14.79 -3.51
N GLU A 8 -8.60 -15.25 -4.30
CA GLU A 8 -9.49 -14.33 -5.04
C GLU A 8 -10.55 -13.68 -4.14
N ILE A 9 -10.99 -14.37 -3.10
CA ILE A 9 -12.02 -13.89 -2.16
C ILE A 9 -11.41 -12.90 -1.16
N ALA A 10 -10.16 -13.12 -0.76
CA ALA A 10 -9.43 -12.22 0.13
C ALA A 10 -8.92 -10.92 -0.55
N SER A 11 -9.11 -10.79 -1.87
CA SER A 11 -8.57 -9.66 -2.62
C SER A 11 -9.66 -8.65 -2.95
N ILE A 12 -9.57 -7.49 -2.30
CA ILE A 12 -10.50 -6.36 -2.48
C ILE A 12 -10.43 -5.71 -3.88
N TYR A 13 -9.40 -6.01 -4.68
CA TYR A 13 -9.16 -5.39 -5.99
C TYR A 13 -10.35 -5.48 -6.96
N LYS A 14 -11.10 -6.59 -6.95
CA LYS A 14 -12.27 -6.81 -7.80
C LYS A 14 -13.51 -6.03 -7.34
N HIS A 15 -13.53 -5.56 -6.10
CA HIS A 15 -14.68 -4.91 -5.46
C HIS A 15 -14.52 -3.38 -5.36
N VAL A 16 -13.42 -2.83 -5.86
CA VAL A 16 -13.18 -1.38 -5.88
C VAL A 16 -14.12 -0.70 -6.89
N THR A 17 -14.89 0.27 -6.42
CA THR A 17 -15.72 1.18 -7.24
C THR A 17 -15.11 2.58 -7.26
N LYS A 18 -15.66 3.49 -8.07
CA LYS A 18 -15.27 4.92 -8.08
C LYS A 18 -15.57 5.63 -6.76
N ASP A 19 -16.42 5.03 -5.92
CA ASP A 19 -16.85 5.58 -4.62
C ASP A 19 -15.93 5.13 -3.48
N TYR A 20 -14.82 4.47 -3.80
CA TYR A 20 -13.80 4.11 -2.83
C TYR A 20 -13.23 5.39 -2.20
N PRO A 21 -13.01 5.42 -0.87
CA PRO A 21 -12.43 6.60 -0.23
C PRO A 21 -11.01 6.86 -0.76
N PRO A 22 -10.52 8.10 -0.65
CA PRO A 22 -9.09 8.37 -0.78
C PRO A 22 -8.29 7.34 0.02
N THR A 23 -7.23 6.80 -0.56
CA THR A 23 -6.51 5.66 0.02
C THR A 23 -5.02 5.93 0.03
N PHE A 24 -4.37 5.69 1.16
CA PHE A 24 -2.91 5.65 1.26
C PHE A 24 -2.44 4.18 1.29
N ILE A 25 -1.46 3.83 0.46
CA ILE A 25 -0.92 2.47 0.35
C ILE A 25 0.61 2.50 0.49
N THR A 26 1.13 1.68 1.40
CA THR A 26 2.57 1.44 1.57
C THR A 26 2.81 -0.01 1.94
N ASP A 27 3.97 -0.55 1.60
CA ASP A 27 4.39 -1.88 2.04
C ASP A 27 5.93 -1.99 2.08
N GLY A 28 6.43 -2.96 2.85
CA GLY A 28 7.84 -3.32 2.87
C GLY A 28 8.30 -3.91 1.53
N ASN A 29 9.57 -3.71 1.19
CA ASN A 29 10.16 -4.21 -0.07
C ASN A 29 10.77 -5.62 0.05
N THR A 30 10.80 -6.20 1.27
CA THR A 30 11.42 -7.50 1.53
C THR A 30 10.50 -8.36 2.40
N ALA A 31 10.27 -9.61 1.97
CA ALA A 31 9.37 -10.56 2.63
C ALA A 31 7.98 -9.97 2.93
N SER A 32 7.44 -9.20 1.98
CA SER A 32 6.15 -8.51 2.08
C SER A 32 5.31 -8.70 0.80
N PHE A 33 4.27 -7.90 0.63
CA PHE A 33 3.28 -7.97 -0.44
C PHE A 33 3.32 -6.74 -1.37
N GLU A 34 4.52 -6.24 -1.65
CA GLU A 34 4.72 -4.99 -2.39
C GLU A 34 4.07 -5.03 -3.78
N ASP A 35 4.17 -6.15 -4.49
CA ASP A 35 3.58 -6.32 -5.83
C ASP A 35 2.04 -6.26 -5.77
N GLN A 36 1.44 -6.85 -4.74
CA GLN A 36 -0.01 -6.80 -4.52
C GLN A 36 -0.46 -5.38 -4.13
N ALA A 37 0.33 -4.69 -3.30
CA ALA A 37 0.07 -3.30 -2.91
C ALA A 37 0.14 -2.36 -4.13
N LYS A 38 1.16 -2.51 -4.98
CA LYS A 38 1.29 -1.78 -6.25
C LYS A 38 0.12 -2.08 -7.20
N ALA A 39 -0.26 -3.34 -7.35
CA ALA A 39 -1.40 -3.73 -8.20
C ALA A 39 -2.73 -3.12 -7.71
N LEU A 40 -2.96 -3.06 -6.39
CA LEU A 40 -4.12 -2.42 -5.80
C LEU A 40 -4.11 -0.90 -6.05
N ALA A 41 -2.97 -0.25 -5.84
CA ALA A 41 -2.81 1.19 -6.11
C ALA A 41 -3.13 1.52 -7.57
N SER A 42 -2.55 0.79 -8.53
CA SER A 42 -2.85 0.99 -9.95
C SER A 42 -4.32 0.76 -10.28
N THR A 43 -4.97 -0.23 -9.65
CA THR A 43 -6.40 -0.51 -9.88
C THR A 43 -7.29 0.62 -9.38
N LEU A 44 -7.01 1.18 -8.20
CA LEU A 44 -7.72 2.31 -7.63
C LEU A 44 -7.51 3.59 -8.45
N GLN A 45 -6.27 3.88 -8.84
CA GLN A 45 -5.94 5.04 -9.68
C GLN A 45 -6.64 4.97 -11.04
N ASN A 46 -6.65 3.79 -11.69
CA ASN A 46 -7.36 3.58 -12.95
C ASN A 46 -8.87 3.78 -12.85
N LYS A 47 -9.44 3.66 -11.64
CA LYS A 47 -10.86 3.91 -11.36
C LYS A 47 -11.15 5.36 -10.95
N GLY A 48 -10.14 6.23 -10.95
CA GLY A 48 -10.26 7.65 -10.60
C GLY A 48 -10.32 7.91 -9.09
N VAL A 49 -9.96 6.93 -8.25
CA VAL A 49 -9.88 7.11 -6.80
C VAL A 49 -8.58 7.87 -6.49
N PRO A 50 -8.60 8.87 -5.59
CA PRO A 50 -7.38 9.50 -5.10
C PRO A 50 -6.54 8.48 -4.30
N VAL A 51 -5.32 8.22 -4.77
CA VAL A 51 -4.42 7.26 -4.12
C VAL A 51 -3.05 7.86 -3.94
N ASP A 52 -2.60 7.89 -2.68
CA ASP A 52 -1.23 8.19 -2.33
C ASP A 52 -0.47 6.89 -2.05
N THR A 53 0.76 6.80 -2.53
CA THR A 53 1.59 5.62 -2.35
C THR A 53 2.96 5.96 -1.81
N LEU A 54 3.49 5.11 -0.95
CA LEU A 54 4.88 5.16 -0.50
C LEU A 54 5.51 3.78 -0.63
N PHE A 55 6.46 3.65 -1.56
CA PHE A 55 7.25 2.43 -1.74
C PHE A 55 8.73 2.79 -1.74
N PHE A 56 9.54 1.91 -1.17
CA PHE A 56 10.96 2.16 -0.96
C PHE A 56 11.81 1.24 -1.85
N ASP A 57 12.66 1.84 -2.67
CA ASP A 57 13.60 1.09 -3.50
C ASP A 57 14.64 0.38 -2.61
N LYS A 58 14.80 -0.92 -2.82
CA LYS A 58 15.70 -1.77 -2.04
C LYS A 58 17.16 -1.31 -2.13
N ASN A 59 17.59 -0.73 -3.25
CA ASN A 59 18.95 -0.24 -3.46
C ASN A 59 19.22 1.08 -2.74
N ILE A 60 18.17 1.86 -2.45
CA ILE A 60 18.27 3.17 -1.81
C ILE A 60 18.04 3.07 -0.30
N SER A 61 17.02 2.33 0.10
CA SER A 61 16.54 2.28 1.48
C SER A 61 16.90 0.98 2.21
N GLY A 62 17.56 0.05 1.52
CA GLY A 62 17.88 -1.26 2.05
C GLY A 62 16.65 -2.16 2.17
N GLU A 63 16.80 -3.24 2.93
CA GLU A 63 15.73 -4.22 3.14
C GLU A 63 14.74 -3.72 4.20
N LEU A 64 13.50 -3.48 3.77
CA LEU A 64 12.38 -3.14 4.64
C LEU A 64 11.45 -4.34 4.74
N ALA A 65 11.40 -4.94 5.92
CA ALA A 65 10.52 -6.06 6.22
C ALA A 65 9.03 -5.66 6.20
N HIS A 66 8.15 -6.66 6.22
CA HIS A 66 6.74 -6.45 6.49
C HIS A 66 6.53 -5.59 7.75
N GLU A 67 5.59 -4.65 7.65
CA GLU A 67 5.28 -3.67 8.68
C GLU A 67 6.44 -2.76 9.14
N PHE A 68 7.35 -2.38 8.23
CA PHE A 68 8.46 -1.46 8.54
C PHE A 68 7.99 -0.14 9.18
N GLN A 69 6.76 0.31 8.89
CA GLN A 69 6.20 1.55 9.43
C GLN A 69 6.13 1.58 10.96
N PHE A 70 6.07 0.44 11.65
CA PHE A 70 6.08 0.42 13.11
C PHE A 70 7.48 0.64 13.70
N LYS A 71 8.53 0.55 12.89
CA LYS A 71 9.91 0.83 13.31
C LYS A 71 10.21 2.33 13.26
N MET A 72 9.59 3.08 14.17
CA MET A 72 9.70 4.55 14.26
C MET A 72 11.11 5.06 14.57
N ASN A 73 12.03 4.19 14.99
CA ASN A 73 13.44 4.51 15.15
C ASN A 73 14.22 4.46 13.82
N THR A 74 13.57 4.18 12.69
CA THR A 74 14.19 4.16 11.36
C THR A 74 13.72 5.36 10.51
N PRO A 75 14.55 5.86 9.57
CA PRO A 75 14.14 6.92 8.65
C PRO A 75 12.91 6.55 7.83
N ALA A 76 12.82 5.31 7.35
CA ALA A 76 11.68 4.83 6.56
C ALA A 76 10.38 4.83 7.38
N GLY A 77 10.42 4.41 8.65
CA GLY A 77 9.25 4.46 9.53
C GLY A 77 8.78 5.89 9.81
N GLN A 78 9.72 6.83 10.02
CA GLN A 78 9.39 8.25 10.21
C GLN A 78 8.79 8.89 8.95
N GLU A 79 9.34 8.55 7.77
CA GLU A 79 8.80 9.02 6.49
C GLU A 79 7.37 8.49 6.26
N ALA A 80 7.14 7.20 6.51
CA ALA A 80 5.80 6.61 6.41
C ALA A 80 4.80 7.30 7.34
N PHE A 81 5.20 7.60 8.58
CA PHE A 81 4.35 8.34 9.51
C PHE A 81 4.02 9.76 9.03
N ASN A 82 5.02 10.51 8.54
CA ASN A 82 4.82 11.86 8.02
C ASN A 82 3.89 11.86 6.80
N GLN A 83 4.03 10.87 5.92
CA GLN A 83 3.17 10.71 4.75
C GLN A 83 1.73 10.36 5.14
N VAL A 84 1.53 9.53 6.17
CA VAL A 84 0.18 9.28 6.73
C VAL A 84 -0.42 10.57 7.29
N LEU A 85 0.33 11.37 8.05
CA LEU A 85 -0.17 12.65 8.58
C LEU A 85 -0.52 13.63 7.46
N LYS A 86 0.30 13.69 6.41
CA LYS A 86 0.03 14.52 5.22
C LYS A 86 -1.28 14.08 4.56
N PHE A 87 -1.42 12.78 4.25
CA PHE A 87 -2.62 12.20 3.65
C PHE A 87 -3.87 12.53 4.45
N LEU A 88 -3.83 12.36 5.78
CA LEU A 88 -4.97 12.66 6.66
C LEU A 88 -5.30 14.15 6.71
N ASN A 89 -4.33 15.05 6.55
CA ASN A 89 -4.59 16.48 6.52
C ASN A 89 -5.17 16.95 5.19
N GLU A 90 -4.77 16.33 4.08
CA GLU A 90 -5.25 16.66 2.74
C GLU A 90 -6.65 16.10 2.45
N ASN A 91 -7.07 15.05 3.16
CA ASN A 91 -8.34 14.34 2.96
C ASN A 91 -9.29 14.42 4.18
N LYS A 92 -9.26 15.54 4.94
CA LYS A 92 -10.21 15.79 6.06
C LYS A 92 -11.63 16.05 5.61
#